data_AF-A0A2N3E2K5-F1
#
_entry.id   AF-A0A2N3E2K5-F1
#
_cell.length_a   1.000
_cell.length_b   1.000
_cell.length_c   1.000
_cell.angle_alpha   90.00
_cell.angle_beta   90.00
_cell.angle_gamma   90.00
#
_symmetry.space_group_name_H-M   'P 1'
#
loop_
_entity.id
_entity.type
_entity.pdbx_description
1 polymer ?
#
loop_
_entity_poly.entity_id
_entity_poly.type
_entity_poly.pdbx_seq_one_letter_code
_entity_poly.pdbx_strand_id
1 'polypeptide(L)'
;MRVVGLVHETDKKGAQAKFVREAFERWQELTAKLPKDSPGRFPDGWYRIDYELEGDLKKVSLTELEALLAKAKVRHTGWAMFWVPTRPEIAPREADGLLECWIAPGEINEKKFYDDPAHCDFWRAAPTGRMFLIRGHEEDSQETFPPRTIFDTALVIWRLAEALLHAARLARLLRKTEESKITVNLRAMYTGLNGRILKSWANPQWDPIIDRQPARSDECVLEAIVPAGEIEERLPYFVFPLVTSVYERFGVNGIPFEAVEREVARFRKSGPY
;
A
#
# COMPACT_ATOMS: atom_id res chain seq x y z
N MET A 1 -18.31 6.90 -8.23
CA MET A 1 -17.35 6.08 -7.48
C MET A 1 -18.09 4.88 -6.93
N ARG A 2 -17.65 3.65 -7.24
CA ARG A 2 -18.33 2.43 -6.77
C ARG A 2 -17.51 1.85 -5.64
N VAL A 3 -17.93 2.12 -4.40
CA VAL A 3 -17.40 1.43 -3.22
C VAL A 3 -18.21 0.15 -3.06
N VAL A 4 -17.57 -1.00 -3.27
CA VAL A 4 -18.21 -2.31 -3.05
C VAL A 4 -17.85 -2.76 -1.64
N GLY A 5 -18.75 -2.53 -0.69
CA GLY A 5 -18.61 -3.00 0.69
C GLY A 5 -18.96 -4.48 0.82
N LEU A 6 -18.15 -5.19 1.62
CA LEU A 6 -18.33 -6.57 2.10
C LEU A 6 -18.43 -7.62 0.98
N VAL A 7 -17.29 -8.00 0.41
CA VAL A 7 -17.18 -9.26 -0.33
C VAL A 7 -15.79 -9.85 -0.10
N HIS A 8 -15.76 -11.15 0.21
CA HIS A 8 -14.64 -12.04 -0.12
C HIS A 8 -14.04 -11.59 -1.45
N GLU A 9 -12.71 -11.45 -1.59
CA GLU A 9 -12.05 -10.94 -2.79
C GLU A 9 -12.80 -11.45 -4.03
N THR A 10 -13.61 -10.58 -4.66
CA THR A 10 -14.47 -11.04 -5.75
C THR A 10 -13.54 -11.63 -6.79
N ASP A 11 -13.88 -12.82 -7.27
CA ASP A 11 -13.08 -13.60 -8.21
C ASP A 11 -13.07 -12.87 -9.56
N LYS A 12 -12.30 -11.77 -9.60
CA LYS A 12 -12.22 -10.86 -10.73
C LYS A 12 -11.50 -11.61 -11.82
N LYS A 13 -12.14 -11.75 -12.97
CA LYS A 13 -11.50 -12.29 -14.17
C LYS A 13 -10.73 -11.16 -14.84
N GLY A 14 -9.44 -11.35 -15.10
CA GLY A 14 -8.64 -10.35 -15.80
C GLY A 14 -7.13 -10.50 -15.57
N ALA A 15 -6.35 -9.76 -16.35
CA ALA A 15 -4.89 -9.78 -16.26
C ALA A 15 -4.37 -9.28 -14.90
N GLN A 16 -4.98 -8.24 -14.32
CA GLN A 16 -4.59 -7.75 -12.99
C GLN A 16 -4.87 -8.77 -11.89
N ALA A 17 -6.05 -9.38 -11.86
CA ALA A 17 -6.37 -10.39 -10.85
C ALA A 17 -5.45 -11.61 -10.93
N LYS A 18 -5.11 -12.06 -12.15
CA LYS A 18 -4.10 -13.10 -12.36
C LYS A 18 -2.73 -12.67 -11.82
N PHE A 19 -2.27 -11.48 -12.19
CA PHE A 19 -0.99 -10.92 -11.74
C PHE A 19 -0.91 -10.84 -10.21
N VAL A 20 -1.99 -10.39 -9.55
CA VAL A 20 -2.05 -10.29 -8.09
C VAL A 20 -2.02 -11.66 -7.42
N ARG A 21 -2.77 -12.64 -7.96
CA ARG A 21 -2.74 -14.01 -7.45
C ARG A 21 -1.33 -14.61 -7.55
N GLU A 22 -0.69 -14.50 -8.72
CA GLU A 22 0.67 -15.00 -8.94
C GLU A 22 1.71 -14.30 -8.07
N ALA A 23 1.57 -12.99 -7.83
CA ALA A 23 2.43 -12.26 -6.91
C ALA A 23 2.22 -12.73 -5.45
N PHE A 24 0.98 -12.96 -5.03
CA PHE A 24 0.69 -13.45 -3.69
C PHE A 24 1.18 -14.89 -3.47
N GLU A 25 0.95 -15.80 -4.43
CA GLU A 25 1.49 -17.16 -4.43
C GLU A 25 3.02 -17.13 -4.32
N ARG A 26 3.67 -16.25 -5.07
CA ARG A 26 5.12 -16.06 -5.03
C ARG A 26 5.62 -15.59 -3.65
N TRP A 27 4.93 -14.65 -3.02
CA TRP A 27 5.22 -14.26 -1.64
C TRP A 27 5.05 -15.42 -0.66
N GLN A 28 4.01 -16.24 -0.83
CA GLN A 28 3.80 -17.44 0.00
C GLN A 28 4.93 -18.46 -0.17
N GLU A 29 5.44 -18.67 -1.38
CA GLU A 29 6.61 -19.54 -1.63
C GLU A 29 7.87 -19.05 -0.91
N LEU A 30 8.14 -17.74 -0.97
CA LEU A 30 9.30 -17.12 -0.33
C LEU A 30 9.21 -17.26 1.19
N THR A 31 8.03 -17.03 1.76
CA THR A 31 7.79 -17.03 3.20
C THR A 31 7.55 -18.41 3.80
N ALA A 32 7.22 -19.42 3.00
CA ALA A 32 7.08 -20.81 3.46
C ALA A 32 8.36 -21.40 4.06
N LYS A 33 9.52 -20.83 3.71
CA LYS A 33 10.85 -21.22 4.22
C LYS A 33 11.20 -20.58 5.56
N LEU A 34 10.41 -19.61 6.01
CA LEU A 34 10.66 -18.86 7.23
C LEU A 34 10.03 -19.54 8.46
N PRO A 35 10.57 -19.31 9.68
CA PRO A 35 9.91 -19.67 10.93
C PRO A 35 8.47 -19.17 11.01
N LYS A 36 7.60 -19.87 11.75
CA LYS A 36 6.15 -19.57 11.75
C LYS A 36 5.83 -18.15 12.22
N ASP A 37 6.62 -17.64 13.14
CA ASP A 37 6.58 -16.35 13.81
C ASP A 37 7.48 -15.30 13.14
N SER A 38 8.09 -15.62 11.99
CA SER A 38 8.97 -14.68 11.30
C SER A 38 8.21 -13.43 10.85
N PRO A 39 8.80 -12.23 11.00
CA PRO A 39 8.15 -10.97 10.63
C PRO A 39 7.77 -10.92 9.14
N GLY A 40 8.53 -11.60 8.27
CA GLY A 40 8.23 -11.69 6.84
C GLY A 40 6.96 -12.48 6.50
N ARG A 41 6.39 -13.23 7.46
CA ARG A 41 5.09 -13.92 7.32
C ARG A 41 3.91 -13.08 7.78
N PHE A 42 4.16 -11.92 8.37
CA PHE A 42 3.14 -10.98 8.89
C PHE A 42 2.10 -11.67 9.81
N PRO A 43 2.54 -12.28 10.93
CA PRO A 43 1.67 -13.13 11.77
C PRO A 43 0.46 -12.40 12.36
N ASP A 44 0.56 -11.09 12.54
CA ASP A 44 -0.49 -10.25 13.15
C ASP A 44 -1.39 -9.54 12.13
N GLY A 45 -1.14 -9.75 10.84
CA GLY A 45 -1.87 -9.12 9.74
C GLY A 45 -0.96 -8.29 8.84
N TRP A 46 -1.49 -7.98 7.67
CA TRP A 46 -0.80 -7.24 6.62
C TRP A 46 -1.77 -6.38 5.85
N TYR A 47 -1.22 -5.46 5.08
CA TYR A 47 -1.93 -4.81 4.00
C TYR A 47 -1.26 -5.09 2.66
N ARG A 48 -2.09 -5.20 1.63
CA ARG A 48 -1.69 -5.32 0.24
C ARG A 48 -2.24 -4.12 -0.51
N ILE A 49 -1.43 -3.51 -1.37
CA ILE A 49 -1.89 -2.55 -2.36
C ILE A 49 -1.46 -3.03 -3.73
N ASP A 50 -2.41 -3.08 -4.65
CA ASP A 50 -2.16 -3.38 -6.05
C ASP A 50 -2.87 -2.37 -6.93
N TYR A 51 -2.30 -2.09 -8.10
CA TYR A 51 -2.99 -1.29 -9.10
C TYR A 51 -2.58 -1.68 -10.51
N GLU A 52 -3.46 -1.39 -11.46
CA GLU A 52 -3.12 -1.37 -12.89
C GLU A 52 -3.35 0.02 -13.50
N LEU A 53 -2.52 0.33 -14.48
CA LEU A 53 -2.63 1.50 -15.32
C LEU A 53 -3.29 1.10 -16.64
N GLU A 54 -4.45 1.66 -16.92
CA GLU A 54 -5.20 1.43 -18.16
C GLU A 54 -5.13 2.66 -19.08
N GLY A 55 -4.72 2.46 -20.32
CA GLY A 55 -4.59 3.52 -21.33
C GLY A 55 -3.44 3.27 -22.29
N ASP A 56 -3.05 4.31 -23.04
CA ASP A 56 -1.94 4.21 -23.99
C ASP A 56 -0.58 4.40 -23.28
N LEU A 57 0.00 3.28 -22.85
CA LEU A 57 1.31 3.21 -22.22
C LEU A 57 2.39 2.88 -23.26
N LYS A 58 3.56 3.50 -23.14
CA LYS A 58 4.73 3.12 -23.92
C LYS A 58 5.25 1.76 -23.46
N LYS A 59 5.79 0.99 -24.40
CA LYS A 59 6.49 -0.26 -24.09
C LYS A 59 7.85 0.07 -23.49
N VAL A 60 8.18 -0.57 -22.38
CA VAL A 60 9.46 -0.42 -21.69
C VAL A 60 10.06 -1.80 -21.39
N SER A 61 11.38 -1.89 -21.40
CA SER A 61 12.13 -3.02 -20.84
C SER A 61 12.05 -3.03 -19.31
N LEU A 62 12.48 -4.12 -18.68
CA LEU A 62 12.54 -4.21 -17.22
C LEU A 62 13.57 -3.22 -16.63
N THR A 63 14.71 -3.03 -17.27
CA THR A 63 15.71 -2.03 -16.85
C THR A 63 15.15 -0.61 -16.90
N GLU A 64 14.40 -0.28 -17.96
CA GLU A 64 13.71 1.01 -18.03
C GLU A 64 12.63 1.13 -16.95
N LEU A 65 11.85 0.07 -16.72
CA LEU A 65 10.82 0.05 -15.68
C LEU A 65 11.42 0.31 -14.29
N GLU A 66 12.55 -0.32 -13.96
CA GLU A 66 13.25 -0.13 -12.68
C GLU A 66 13.66 1.35 -12.50
N ALA A 67 14.25 1.94 -13.53
CA ALA A 67 14.63 3.35 -13.53
C ALA A 67 13.41 4.30 -13.42
N LEU A 68 12.26 3.93 -13.98
CA LEU A 68 11.02 4.68 -13.85
C LEU A 68 10.42 4.55 -12.44
N LEU A 69 10.45 3.37 -11.83
CA LEU A 69 9.99 3.15 -10.45
C LEU A 69 10.82 3.96 -9.46
N ALA A 70 12.15 3.98 -9.63
CA ALA A 70 13.03 4.81 -8.81
C ALA A 70 12.67 6.31 -8.87
N LYS A 71 12.14 6.78 -10.01
CA LYS A 71 11.64 8.16 -10.20
C LYS A 71 10.21 8.37 -9.71
N ALA A 72 9.37 7.33 -9.74
CA ALA A 72 7.98 7.39 -9.29
C ALA A 72 7.85 7.47 -7.76
N LYS A 73 8.91 7.09 -7.01
CA LYS A 73 8.97 7.15 -5.55
C LYS A 73 8.39 8.43 -4.98
N VAL A 74 7.48 8.27 -4.02
CA VAL A 74 6.94 9.34 -3.18
C VAL A 74 7.73 9.33 -1.87
N ARG A 75 8.16 10.50 -1.37
CA ARG A 75 9.04 10.62 -0.19
C ARG A 75 8.35 11.37 0.95
N HIS A 76 7.14 10.93 1.30
CA HIS A 76 6.34 11.55 2.35
C HIS A 76 6.27 10.71 3.63
N THR A 77 6.78 9.48 3.58
CA THR A 77 6.88 8.56 4.72
C THR A 77 8.32 8.03 4.83
N GLY A 78 8.72 7.54 6.02
CA GLY A 78 10.06 6.99 6.24
C GLY A 78 10.35 5.78 5.33
N TRP A 79 9.42 4.82 5.28
CA TRP A 79 9.51 3.62 4.44
C TRP A 79 8.52 3.68 3.26
N ALA A 80 8.97 4.28 2.16
CA ALA A 80 8.13 4.53 0.99
C ALA A 80 7.58 3.24 0.35
N MET A 81 6.38 3.32 -0.23
CA MET A 81 5.84 2.24 -1.07
C MET A 81 6.66 2.05 -2.35
N PHE A 82 6.78 0.79 -2.77
CA PHE A 82 7.53 0.39 -3.98
C PHE A 82 8.96 0.96 -3.98
N TRP A 83 9.60 0.99 -2.80
CA TRP A 83 10.97 1.43 -2.70
C TRP A 83 11.87 0.52 -3.55
N VAL A 84 12.69 1.15 -4.38
CA VAL A 84 13.73 0.51 -5.19
C VAL A 84 15.06 0.64 -4.42
N PRO A 85 15.47 -0.39 -3.65
CA PRO A 85 16.77 -0.41 -3.02
C PRO A 85 17.90 -0.56 -4.05
N THR A 86 19.06 0.00 -3.74
CA THR A 86 20.26 -0.07 -4.59
C THR A 86 21.34 -1.00 -4.06
N ARG A 87 21.14 -1.56 -2.86
CA ARG A 87 22.06 -2.53 -2.24
C ARG A 87 21.85 -3.89 -2.92
N PRO A 88 22.88 -4.53 -3.51
CA PRO A 88 22.73 -5.73 -4.35
C PRO A 88 21.94 -6.88 -3.72
N GLU A 89 22.07 -7.08 -2.41
CA GLU A 89 21.43 -8.14 -1.62
C GLU A 89 19.90 -8.01 -1.54
N ILE A 90 19.38 -6.78 -1.60
CA ILE A 90 17.94 -6.49 -1.53
C ILE A 90 17.44 -5.79 -2.80
N ALA A 91 18.29 -5.58 -3.80
CA ALA A 91 17.95 -4.93 -5.06
C ALA A 91 16.86 -5.71 -5.82
N PRO A 92 15.97 -5.04 -6.56
CA PRO A 92 15.02 -5.73 -7.40
C PRO A 92 15.72 -6.59 -8.44
N ARG A 93 15.12 -7.73 -8.76
CA ARG A 93 15.62 -8.66 -9.78
C ARG A 93 14.54 -9.01 -10.78
N GLU A 94 14.96 -9.39 -11.98
CA GLU A 94 14.08 -9.98 -12.97
C GLU A 94 13.64 -11.38 -12.52
N ALA A 95 12.33 -11.63 -12.55
CA ALA A 95 11.72 -12.93 -12.31
C ALA A 95 10.44 -13.06 -13.15
N ASP A 96 10.38 -14.06 -14.03
CA ASP A 96 9.22 -14.36 -14.90
C ASP A 96 8.79 -13.19 -15.80
N GLY A 97 9.75 -12.40 -16.31
CA GLY A 97 9.46 -11.21 -17.11
C GLY A 97 8.87 -10.04 -16.32
N LEU A 98 8.99 -10.08 -14.99
CA LEU A 98 8.58 -9.04 -14.05
C LEU A 98 9.80 -8.54 -13.26
N LEU A 99 9.70 -7.33 -12.70
CA LEU A 99 10.58 -6.94 -11.61
C LEU A 99 9.98 -7.45 -10.29
N GLU A 100 10.82 -8.04 -9.46
CA GLU A 100 10.49 -8.56 -8.15
C GLU A 100 11.48 -8.01 -7.13
N CYS A 101 10.98 -7.50 -6.02
CA CYS A 101 11.80 -7.14 -4.87
C CYS A 101 11.24 -7.85 -3.64
N TRP A 102 12.12 -8.54 -2.93
CA TRP A 102 11.82 -9.16 -1.65
C TRP A 102 12.85 -8.72 -0.64
N ILE A 103 12.39 -7.98 0.36
CA ILE A 103 13.18 -7.57 1.50
C ILE A 103 12.88 -8.57 2.62
N ALA A 104 13.71 -9.60 2.71
CA ALA A 104 13.54 -10.65 3.70
C ALA A 104 13.94 -10.15 5.11
N PRO A 105 13.39 -10.76 6.17
CA PRO A 105 13.86 -10.58 7.54
C PRO A 105 15.39 -10.72 7.64
N GLY A 106 16.03 -9.83 8.38
CA GLY A 106 17.49 -9.83 8.61
C GLY A 106 18.38 -9.29 7.48
N GLU A 107 17.86 -8.94 6.29
CA GLU A 107 18.69 -8.53 5.14
C GLU A 107 19.20 -7.07 5.22
N ILE A 108 18.49 -6.17 5.92
CA ILE A 108 18.82 -4.73 5.89
C ILE A 108 19.95 -4.36 6.87
N ASN A 109 20.12 -5.04 8.00
CA ASN A 109 21.16 -4.68 8.98
C ASN A 109 21.46 -5.77 10.05
N GLU A 110 22.71 -5.85 10.50
CA GLU A 110 23.19 -6.69 11.63
C GLU A 110 22.57 -6.28 13.00
N LYS A 111 22.02 -5.06 13.10
CA LYS A 111 21.49 -4.49 14.36
C LYS A 111 19.98 -4.71 14.59
N LYS A 112 19.30 -5.55 13.81
CA LYS A 112 17.86 -5.92 13.97
C LYS A 112 16.81 -4.80 13.92
N PHE A 113 17.17 -3.51 13.81
CA PHE A 113 16.22 -2.39 13.81
C PHE A 113 15.18 -2.38 12.69
N TYR A 114 15.33 -3.24 11.67
CA TYR A 114 14.40 -3.38 10.54
C TYR A 114 13.99 -4.85 10.34
N ASP A 115 14.14 -5.67 11.38
CA ASP A 115 13.74 -7.08 11.37
C ASP A 115 12.32 -7.23 11.92
N ASP A 116 11.39 -6.48 11.30
CA ASP A 116 10.01 -6.36 11.73
C ASP A 116 9.03 -6.38 10.53
N PRO A 117 7.72 -6.62 10.77
CA PRO A 117 6.73 -6.68 9.70
C PRO A 117 6.61 -5.43 8.82
N ALA A 118 6.92 -4.23 9.36
CA ALA A 118 6.79 -2.97 8.65
C ALA A 118 7.92 -2.70 7.65
N HIS A 119 9.04 -3.40 7.80
CA HIS A 119 10.21 -3.28 6.92
C HIS A 119 10.46 -4.50 6.04
N CYS A 120 9.67 -5.57 6.23
CA CYS A 120 9.61 -6.69 5.31
C CYS A 120 8.66 -6.38 4.14
N ASP A 121 9.22 -6.16 2.95
CA ASP A 121 8.48 -5.80 1.74
C ASP A 121 8.57 -6.88 0.68
N PHE A 122 7.41 -7.26 0.13
CA PHE A 122 7.37 -7.93 -1.15
C PHE A 122 6.61 -7.08 -2.16
N TRP A 123 7.23 -6.78 -3.29
CA TRP A 123 6.55 -6.15 -4.41
C TRP A 123 6.95 -6.73 -5.76
N ARG A 124 5.99 -6.70 -6.70
CA ARG A 124 6.23 -7.01 -8.12
C ARG A 124 5.72 -5.88 -9.00
N ALA A 125 6.40 -5.68 -10.13
CA ALA A 125 6.05 -4.70 -11.14
C ALA A 125 6.11 -5.33 -12.55
N ALA A 126 5.08 -5.11 -13.34
CA ALA A 126 5.02 -5.52 -14.74
C ALA A 126 5.23 -4.31 -15.68
N PRO A 127 5.95 -4.47 -16.80
CA PRO A 127 6.09 -3.42 -17.83
C PRO A 127 4.75 -2.91 -18.38
N THR A 128 3.68 -3.69 -18.23
CA THR A 128 2.32 -3.31 -18.61
C THR A 128 1.66 -2.32 -17.64
N GLY A 129 2.38 -1.79 -16.64
CA GLY A 129 1.83 -0.86 -15.65
C GLY A 129 1.03 -1.54 -14.54
N ARG A 130 1.38 -2.78 -14.18
CA ARG A 130 0.75 -3.50 -13.04
C ARG A 130 1.70 -3.54 -11.87
N MET A 131 1.19 -3.26 -10.68
CA MET A 131 1.95 -3.19 -9.45
C MET A 131 1.28 -3.99 -8.34
N PHE A 132 2.08 -4.60 -7.48
CA PHE A 132 1.66 -5.32 -6.29
C PHE A 132 2.66 -5.03 -5.17
N LEU A 133 2.18 -4.70 -3.98
CA LEU A 133 2.97 -4.57 -2.73
C LEU A 133 2.19 -5.26 -1.60
N ILE A 134 2.90 -5.99 -0.73
CA ILE A 134 2.39 -6.48 0.55
C ILE A 134 3.42 -6.18 1.65
N ARG A 135 2.91 -5.75 2.81
CA ARG A 135 3.70 -5.36 3.99
C ARG A 135 2.88 -5.57 5.27
N GLY A 136 3.55 -5.80 6.40
CA GLY A 136 2.92 -5.79 7.71
C GLY A 136 2.44 -4.40 8.14
N HIS A 137 1.59 -4.36 9.15
CA HIS A 137 1.17 -3.08 9.77
C HIS A 137 2.33 -2.48 10.57
N GLU A 138 2.53 -1.17 10.45
CA GLU A 138 3.64 -0.46 11.08
C GLU A 138 3.51 -0.39 12.61
N GLU A 139 2.26 -0.37 13.06
CA GLU A 139 1.83 -0.36 14.44
C GLU A 139 2.24 -1.64 15.19
N ASP A 140 2.39 -2.76 14.49
CA ASP A 140 2.82 -4.04 15.07
C ASP A 140 4.34 -4.11 15.29
N SER A 141 5.07 -3.11 14.79
CA SER A 141 6.53 -3.01 14.92
C SER A 141 6.95 -2.00 16.00
N GLN A 142 5.97 -1.49 16.78
CA GLN A 142 6.21 -0.47 17.80
C GLN A 142 6.38 -1.09 19.19
N GLU A 143 7.34 -0.61 19.96
CA GLU A 143 7.50 -1.03 21.37
C GLU A 143 6.39 -0.49 22.29
N THR A 144 5.69 0.55 21.86
CA THR A 144 4.71 1.27 22.69
C THR A 144 3.42 0.45 22.91
N PHE A 145 3.09 -0.45 21.99
CA PHE A 145 1.88 -1.26 22.03
C PHE A 145 2.21 -2.70 21.65
N PRO A 146 1.53 -3.70 22.25
CA PRO A 146 1.66 -5.07 21.76
C PRO A 146 1.17 -5.17 20.30
N PRO A 147 1.76 -6.06 19.48
CA PRO A 147 1.25 -6.37 18.15
C PRO A 147 -0.24 -6.74 18.19
N ARG A 148 -0.95 -6.48 17.10
CA ARG A 148 -2.38 -6.81 16.92
C ARG A 148 -3.35 -6.04 17.82
N THR A 149 -2.94 -4.95 18.46
CA THR A 149 -3.81 -4.21 19.39
C THR A 149 -4.44 -2.96 18.79
N ILE A 150 -3.73 -2.25 17.92
CA ILE A 150 -4.21 -0.98 17.35
C ILE A 150 -4.16 -1.01 15.83
N PHE A 151 -4.95 -0.13 15.22
CA PHE A 151 -4.86 0.24 13.81
C PHE A 151 -4.78 1.76 13.76
N ASP A 152 -3.71 2.30 13.18
CA ASP A 152 -3.43 3.72 13.19
C ASP A 152 -4.32 4.45 12.20
N THR A 153 -4.95 5.48 12.71
CA THR A 153 -5.91 6.27 11.95
C THR A 153 -5.15 7.09 10.87
N ALA A 154 -3.98 7.67 11.15
CA ALA A 154 -3.29 8.52 10.18
C ALA A 154 -2.58 7.68 9.11
N LEU A 155 -1.98 6.54 9.49
CA LEU A 155 -1.22 5.72 8.56
C LEU A 155 -2.06 5.20 7.40
N VAL A 156 -3.29 4.73 7.62
CA VAL A 156 -4.14 4.27 6.51
C VAL A 156 -4.39 5.38 5.48
N ILE A 157 -4.56 6.63 5.92
CA ILE A 157 -4.71 7.79 5.03
C ILE A 157 -3.42 7.98 4.23
N TRP A 158 -2.27 7.98 4.90
CA TRP A 158 -0.97 8.21 4.27
C TRP A 158 -0.63 7.11 3.26
N ARG A 159 -0.90 5.84 3.59
CA ARG A 159 -0.63 4.68 2.72
C ARG A 159 -1.48 4.71 1.45
N LEU A 160 -2.77 5.02 1.55
CA LEU A 160 -3.65 5.17 0.39
C LEU A 160 -3.29 6.40 -0.45
N ALA A 161 -2.94 7.51 0.21
CA ALA A 161 -2.49 8.73 -0.45
C ALA A 161 -1.16 8.51 -1.22
N GLU A 162 -0.20 7.83 -0.60
CA GLU A 162 1.10 7.49 -1.17
C GLU A 162 0.95 6.55 -2.38
N ALA A 163 0.10 5.52 -2.29
CA ALA A 163 -0.18 4.60 -3.38
C ALA A 163 -0.78 5.31 -4.61
N LEU A 164 -1.77 6.18 -4.41
CA LEU A 164 -2.39 6.94 -5.49
C LEU A 164 -1.38 7.89 -6.16
N LEU A 165 -0.57 8.60 -5.37
CA LEU A 165 0.48 9.48 -5.91
C LEU A 165 1.57 8.70 -6.65
N HIS A 166 1.96 7.53 -6.14
CA HIS A 166 2.90 6.66 -6.82
C HIS A 166 2.33 6.21 -8.18
N ALA A 167 1.07 5.76 -8.21
CA ALA A 167 0.38 5.39 -9.44
C ALA A 167 0.28 6.54 -10.45
N ALA A 168 -0.07 7.75 -9.98
CA ALA A 168 -0.12 8.96 -10.81
C ALA A 168 1.24 9.28 -11.44
N ARG A 169 2.32 9.23 -10.65
CA ARG A 169 3.69 9.48 -11.13
C ARG A 169 4.14 8.42 -12.12
N LEU A 170 3.87 7.15 -11.84
CA LEU A 170 4.21 6.07 -12.74
C LEU A 170 3.41 6.16 -14.05
N ALA A 171 2.13 6.49 -13.99
CA ALA A 171 1.30 6.75 -15.17
C ALA A 171 1.87 7.89 -16.04
N ARG A 172 2.27 9.00 -15.41
CA ARG A 172 2.91 10.13 -16.11
C ARG A 172 4.23 9.74 -16.78
N LEU A 173 4.98 8.82 -16.17
CA LEU A 173 6.24 8.33 -16.70
C LEU A 173 6.08 7.28 -17.80
N LEU A 174 5.01 6.48 -17.76
CA LEU A 174 4.70 5.41 -18.71
C LEU A 174 3.77 5.82 -19.84
N ARG A 175 3.05 6.95 -19.74
CA ARG A 175 2.19 7.43 -20.82
C ARG A 175 2.98 7.58 -22.12
N LYS A 176 2.36 7.20 -23.24
CA LYS A 176 3.02 7.26 -24.55
C LYS A 176 3.14 8.68 -25.08
N THR A 177 2.14 9.52 -24.82
CA THR A 177 2.11 10.95 -25.16
C THR A 177 1.55 11.76 -23.99
N GLU A 178 1.72 13.08 -24.01
CA GLU A 178 1.19 13.97 -22.96
C GLU A 178 -0.35 13.94 -22.88
N GLU A 179 -1.01 13.70 -24.02
CA GLU A 179 -2.47 13.63 -24.17
C GLU A 179 -3.05 12.26 -23.80
N SER A 180 -2.19 11.25 -23.59
CA SER A 180 -2.62 9.90 -23.25
C SER A 180 -3.35 9.89 -21.91
N LYS A 181 -4.65 9.56 -21.96
CA LYS A 181 -5.50 9.45 -20.77
C LYS A 181 -5.28 8.09 -20.12
N ILE A 182 -4.68 8.10 -18.93
CA ILE A 182 -4.44 6.89 -18.14
C ILE A 182 -5.42 6.85 -16.96
N THR A 183 -6.05 5.71 -16.74
CA THR A 183 -6.88 5.41 -15.58
C THR A 183 -6.08 4.53 -14.62
N VAL A 184 -6.17 4.81 -13.33
CA VAL A 184 -5.61 3.98 -12.26
C VAL A 184 -6.76 3.16 -11.66
N ASN A 185 -6.64 1.84 -11.76
CA ASN A 185 -7.50 0.89 -11.04
C ASN A 185 -6.73 0.41 -9.81
N LEU A 186 -6.97 1.01 -8.65
CA LEU A 186 -6.32 0.69 -7.40
C LEU A 186 -7.20 -0.23 -6.55
N ARG A 187 -6.56 -1.19 -5.89
CA ARG A 187 -7.14 -2.03 -4.86
C ARG A 187 -6.22 -2.08 -3.65
N ALA A 188 -6.81 -2.04 -2.46
CA ALA A 188 -6.13 -2.32 -1.21
C ALA A 188 -6.88 -3.41 -0.44
N MET A 189 -6.14 -4.23 0.30
CA MET A 189 -6.69 -5.21 1.22
C MET A 189 -5.95 -5.10 2.54
N TYR A 190 -6.69 -5.01 3.63
CA TYR A 190 -6.17 -5.02 5.00
C TYR A 190 -6.68 -6.29 5.69
N THR A 191 -5.83 -6.95 6.47
CA THR A 191 -6.13 -8.19 7.21
C THR A 191 -5.69 -8.09 8.67
N GLY A 192 -6.12 -9.03 9.51
CA GLY A 192 -5.78 -9.04 10.93
C GLY A 192 -6.41 -7.88 11.70
N LEU A 193 -7.51 -7.32 11.21
CA LEU A 193 -8.17 -6.17 11.83
C LEU A 193 -8.96 -6.56 13.07
N ASN A 194 -9.45 -7.80 13.18
CA ASN A 194 -10.36 -8.21 14.23
C ASN A 194 -9.71 -8.03 15.62
N GLY A 195 -10.41 -7.31 16.50
CA GLY A 195 -9.96 -7.00 17.86
C GLY A 195 -9.06 -5.77 17.99
N ARG A 196 -8.54 -5.20 16.88
CA ARG A 196 -7.81 -3.93 16.92
C ARG A 196 -8.76 -2.77 17.22
N ILE A 197 -8.25 -1.74 17.88
CA ILE A 197 -8.95 -0.45 18.04
C ILE A 197 -8.28 0.63 17.21
N LEU A 198 -9.06 1.62 16.75
CA LEU A 198 -8.51 2.81 16.12
C LEU A 198 -7.75 3.64 17.14
N LYS A 199 -6.54 4.06 16.78
CA LYS A 199 -5.71 4.94 17.61
C LYS A 199 -4.90 5.89 16.75
N SER A 200 -4.79 7.14 17.19
CA SER A 200 -3.93 8.13 16.55
C SER A 200 -2.56 8.15 17.21
N TRP A 201 -1.66 7.28 16.75
CA TRP A 201 -0.29 7.18 17.27
C TRP A 201 0.72 7.90 16.38
N ALA A 202 0.68 7.67 15.06
CA ALA A 202 1.57 8.32 14.11
C ALA A 202 1.31 9.84 14.03
N ASN A 203 0.08 10.27 14.35
CA ASN A 203 -0.27 11.67 14.52
C ASN A 203 -1.18 11.86 15.76
N PRO A 204 -0.61 12.00 16.97
CA PRO A 204 -1.39 12.12 18.21
C PRO A 204 -2.25 13.38 18.29
N GLN A 205 -1.96 14.40 17.48
CA GLN A 205 -2.74 15.65 17.41
C GLN A 205 -4.00 15.50 16.55
N TRP A 206 -4.09 14.40 15.81
CA TRP A 206 -5.23 14.07 14.97
C TRP A 206 -5.97 12.90 15.61
N ASP A 207 -6.77 13.17 16.63
CA ASP A 207 -7.77 12.21 17.13
C ASP A 207 -9.12 12.68 16.57
N PRO A 208 -9.53 12.25 15.36
CA PRO A 208 -10.94 12.41 14.97
C PRO A 208 -11.70 11.72 16.09
N ILE A 209 -12.69 12.37 16.70
CA ILE A 209 -13.46 11.84 17.83
C ILE A 209 -14.07 10.49 17.43
N ILE A 210 -13.27 9.44 17.59
CA ILE A 210 -13.50 8.10 17.07
C ILE A 210 -13.83 7.29 18.29
N ASP A 211 -15.04 6.77 18.30
CA ASP A 211 -15.42 5.74 19.24
C ASP A 211 -14.44 4.57 19.07
N ARG A 212 -13.69 4.24 20.13
CA ARG A 212 -12.57 3.28 20.11
C ARG A 212 -13.08 1.84 20.14
N GLN A 213 -14.07 1.56 19.32
CA GLN A 213 -14.66 0.23 19.21
C GLN A 213 -13.67 -0.69 18.50
N PRO A 214 -13.59 -1.96 18.94
CA PRO A 214 -12.85 -2.98 18.19
C PRO A 214 -13.41 -3.15 16.78
N ALA A 215 -12.56 -3.46 15.81
CA ALA A 215 -13.00 -3.81 14.47
C ALA A 215 -13.97 -5.00 14.51
N ARG A 216 -15.07 -4.92 13.72
CA ARG A 216 -16.12 -5.94 13.64
C ARG A 216 -15.88 -7.01 12.58
N SER A 217 -14.84 -6.85 11.76
CA SER A 217 -14.42 -7.80 10.74
C SER A 217 -12.90 -7.89 10.68
N ASP A 218 -12.37 -9.03 10.23
CA ASP A 218 -10.92 -9.23 10.14
C ASP A 218 -10.29 -8.61 8.89
N GLU A 219 -11.08 -8.45 7.83
CA GLU A 219 -10.61 -7.98 6.53
C GLU A 219 -11.34 -6.73 6.07
N CYS A 220 -10.65 -5.92 5.27
CA CYS A 220 -11.24 -4.80 4.54
C CYS A 220 -10.64 -4.71 3.13
N VAL A 221 -11.49 -4.77 2.11
CA VAL A 221 -11.11 -4.59 0.70
C VAL A 221 -11.62 -3.23 0.22
N LEU A 222 -10.73 -2.46 -0.41
CA LEU A 222 -10.96 -1.12 -0.90
C LEU A 222 -10.63 -1.05 -2.39
N GLU A 223 -11.44 -0.32 -3.17
CA GLU A 223 -11.22 -0.18 -4.61
C GLU A 223 -11.48 1.25 -5.08
N ALA A 224 -10.63 1.74 -5.97
CA ALA A 224 -10.77 3.03 -6.61
C ALA A 224 -10.44 2.93 -8.11
N ILE A 225 -11.25 3.59 -8.94
CA ILE A 225 -10.99 3.78 -10.36
C ILE A 225 -10.96 5.29 -10.58
N VAL A 226 -9.78 5.83 -10.90
CA VAL A 226 -9.56 7.28 -10.93
C VAL A 226 -8.70 7.69 -12.13
N PRO A 227 -8.94 8.86 -12.77
CA PRO A 227 -8.05 9.38 -13.79
C PRO A 227 -6.70 9.77 -13.19
N ALA A 228 -5.60 9.26 -13.75
CA ALA A 228 -4.25 9.49 -13.21
C ALA A 228 -3.91 10.99 -13.13
N GLY A 229 -4.35 11.77 -14.11
CA GLY A 229 -4.09 13.22 -14.19
C GLY A 229 -4.82 14.06 -13.14
N GLU A 230 -5.85 13.53 -12.48
CA GLU A 230 -6.60 14.26 -11.45
C GLU A 230 -6.10 13.98 -10.02
N ILE A 231 -5.29 12.93 -9.85
CA ILE A 231 -4.89 12.44 -8.52
C ILE A 231 -4.14 13.52 -7.73
N GLU A 232 -3.22 14.27 -8.36
CA GLU A 232 -2.43 15.27 -7.64
C GLU A 232 -3.29 16.42 -7.09
N GLU A 233 -4.30 16.86 -7.82
CA GLU A 233 -5.15 17.99 -7.40
C GLU A 233 -6.29 17.55 -6.49
N ARG A 234 -6.80 16.33 -6.68
CA ARG A 234 -8.01 15.83 -6.01
C ARG A 234 -7.73 14.68 -5.05
N LEU A 235 -6.49 14.50 -4.59
CA LEU A 235 -6.09 13.37 -3.74
C LEU A 235 -7.01 13.15 -2.53
N PRO A 236 -7.37 14.17 -1.73
CA PRO A 236 -8.29 13.96 -0.60
C PRO A 236 -9.63 13.38 -1.01
N TYR A 237 -10.16 13.80 -2.16
CA TYR A 237 -11.44 13.34 -2.71
C TYR A 237 -11.41 11.84 -3.04
N PHE A 238 -10.27 11.34 -3.54
CA PHE A 238 -10.11 9.91 -3.84
C PHE A 238 -9.79 9.06 -2.61
N VAL A 239 -9.07 9.62 -1.63
CA VAL A 239 -8.70 8.91 -0.39
C VAL A 239 -9.88 8.79 0.57
N PHE A 240 -10.69 9.85 0.71
CA PHE A 240 -11.81 9.94 1.65
C PHE A 240 -12.72 8.69 1.68
N PRO A 241 -13.35 8.27 0.57
CA PRO A 241 -14.27 7.13 0.60
C PRO A 241 -13.59 5.79 0.90
N LEU A 242 -12.30 5.63 0.58
CA LEU A 242 -11.54 4.43 0.93
C LEU A 242 -11.32 4.37 2.46
N VAL A 243 -10.93 5.49 3.05
CA VAL A 243 -10.69 5.61 4.50
C VAL A 243 -11.99 5.45 5.29
N THR A 244 -13.08 6.08 4.84
CA THR A 244 -14.41 5.91 5.45
C THR A 244 -14.80 4.44 5.50
N SER A 245 -14.58 3.69 4.41
CA SER A 245 -14.89 2.26 4.36
C SER A 245 -14.08 1.42 5.36
N VAL A 246 -12.82 1.82 5.65
CA VAL A 246 -12.00 1.18 6.70
C VAL A 246 -12.57 1.51 8.07
N TYR A 247 -12.86 2.79 8.34
CA TYR A 247 -13.35 3.27 9.64
C TYR A 247 -14.73 2.73 10.02
N GLU A 248 -15.59 2.48 9.04
CA GLU A 248 -16.85 1.78 9.26
C GLU A 248 -16.66 0.38 9.86
N ARG A 249 -15.52 -0.30 9.62
CA ARG A 249 -15.21 -1.60 10.26
C ARG A 249 -15.02 -1.46 11.77
N PHE A 250 -14.64 -0.29 12.23
CA PHE A 250 -14.48 0.07 13.63
C PHE A 250 -15.72 0.82 14.17
N GLY A 251 -16.85 0.79 13.45
CA GLY A 251 -18.09 1.44 13.89
C GLY A 251 -18.12 2.96 13.78
N VAL A 252 -17.08 3.57 13.19
CA VAL A 252 -17.02 5.01 12.96
C VAL A 252 -17.79 5.34 11.69
N ASN A 253 -18.87 6.12 11.84
CA ASN A 253 -19.68 6.59 10.74
C ASN A 253 -19.57 8.11 10.63
N GLY A 254 -19.47 8.64 9.40
CA GLY A 254 -19.56 10.09 9.18
C GLY A 254 -18.32 10.89 9.56
N ILE A 255 -17.11 10.36 9.36
CA ILE A 255 -15.90 11.18 9.41
C ILE A 255 -16.04 12.38 8.44
N PRO A 256 -15.78 13.63 8.88
CA PRO A 256 -15.87 14.80 8.01
C PRO A 256 -14.76 14.76 6.96
N PHE A 257 -15.09 15.16 5.73
CA PHE A 257 -14.14 15.22 4.61
C PHE A 257 -12.90 16.07 4.95
N GLU A 258 -13.12 17.18 5.64
CA GLU A 258 -12.10 18.14 6.06
C GLU A 258 -11.06 17.50 7.00
N ALA A 259 -11.43 16.45 7.76
CA ALA A 259 -10.47 15.74 8.59
C ALA A 259 -9.47 14.93 7.75
N VAL A 260 -9.94 14.28 6.69
CA VAL A 260 -9.08 13.54 5.75
C VAL A 260 -8.27 14.52 4.89
N GLU A 261 -8.88 15.62 4.45
CA GLU A 261 -8.18 16.66 3.67
C GLU A 261 -7.01 17.27 4.45
N ARG A 262 -7.20 17.63 5.73
CA ARG A 262 -6.12 18.12 6.57
C ARG A 262 -4.99 17.10 6.72
N GLU A 263 -5.33 15.83 6.88
CA GLU A 263 -4.33 14.78 7.08
C GLU A 263 -3.54 14.50 5.79
N VAL A 264 -4.20 14.49 4.62
CA VAL A 264 -3.53 14.42 3.32
C VAL A 264 -2.63 15.64 3.08
N ALA A 265 -3.07 16.84 3.47
CA ALA A 265 -2.27 18.06 3.36
C ALA A 265 -1.03 18.02 4.28
N ARG A 266 -1.16 17.44 5.48
CA ARG A 266 -0.02 17.19 6.38
C ARG A 266 0.95 16.19 5.78
N PHE A 267 0.46 15.03 5.33
CA PHE A 267 1.26 14.01 4.64
C PHE A 267 2.11 14.60 3.52
N ARG A 268 1.56 15.49 2.69
CA ARG A 268 2.31 16.16 1.61
C ARG A 268 3.42 17.10 2.11
N LYS A 269 3.29 17.64 3.32
CA LYS A 269 4.27 18.53 3.95
C LYS A 269 5.31 17.79 4.78
N SER A 270 5.00 16.58 5.23
CA SER A 270 5.96 15.70 5.87
C SER A 270 7.08 15.39 4.89
N GLY A 271 8.27 15.90 5.17
CA GLY A 271 9.50 15.41 4.54
C GLY A 271 9.80 13.98 5.01
N PRO A 272 10.75 13.27 4.38
CA PRO A 272 11.20 12.00 4.92
C PRO A 272 11.75 12.25 6.34
N TYR A 273 11.13 11.61 7.34
CA TYR A 273 11.69 11.55 8.69
C TYR A 273 13.06 10.87 8.67
#